data_AF-D9SLP1-F1
#
_entry.id   AF-D9SLP1-F1
#
_cell.length_a   1.000
_cell.length_b   1.000
_cell.length_c   1.000
_cell.angle_alpha   90.00
_cell.angle_beta   90.00
_cell.angle_gamma   90.00
#
_symmetry.space_group_name_H-M   'P 1'
#
loop_
_entity.id
_entity.type
_entity.pdbx_description
1 polymer ?
#
loop_
_entity_poly.entity_id
_entity_poly.type
_entity_poly.pdbx_seq_one_letter_code
_entity_poly.pdbx_strand_id
1 'polypeptide(L)'
;MAKRLDAARIEKARHSSENSSNRREEEKQRIQDTIAKNRSGERRGRVIMPEKKMYAFQEAKKIRVAAYCRVSTAEEAQVGSFEMQVQHFQSVIDSNPNYELVKIYTDEGISGTSINKRKGFQEMIEDACAGKIDLILTKSISRFGRNIVDILTTLRQLGDLNPPVAVHFESEGINTSDAGNKLLISILSALAELESQQKSIAIKEGIRYRMQEGLYKFSVRNTIGYYRDYAGRVKIEPAEAEIVHYIFDSFTGGATPQEIADSLTAQGIRSPKGKECWNVSTIKGILRNEKYVGDVLYQKTYSKDYLSHKSVKNDDVLPQWYWENVHPAIIKRNQWLLAQELLQKGKWTKRGNKPIAAIQKKFTVSRVKSGALRGFFILDMAWSNDERDQFIKIINSINELEEAPTEERK
;
A
#
# COMPACT_ATOMS: atom_id res chain seq x y z
N MET A 1 8.93 -37.84 31.14
CA MET A 1 7.66 -37.37 31.75
C MET A 1 7.47 -35.91 31.36
N ALA A 2 6.50 -35.61 30.48
CA ALA A 2 6.23 -34.22 30.07
C ALA A 2 5.61 -33.44 31.24
N LYS A 3 6.14 -32.25 31.58
CA LYS A 3 5.52 -31.34 32.55
C LYS A 3 4.07 -31.08 32.11
N ARG A 4 3.09 -31.36 32.99
CA ARG A 4 1.69 -31.00 32.78
C ARG A 4 1.61 -29.50 32.53
N LEU A 5 1.08 -29.09 31.38
CA LEU A 5 0.80 -27.69 31.06
C LEU A 5 -0.20 -27.14 32.08
N ASP A 6 0.22 -26.14 32.85
CA ASP A 6 -0.59 -25.49 33.87
C ASP A 6 -1.62 -24.57 33.20
N ALA A 7 -2.80 -25.13 32.93
CA ALA A 7 -3.91 -24.45 32.25
C ALA A 7 -4.31 -23.15 32.97
N ALA A 8 -4.24 -23.13 34.30
CA ALA A 8 -4.60 -21.96 35.10
C ALA A 8 -3.62 -20.79 34.88
N ARG A 9 -2.32 -21.09 34.72
CA ARG A 9 -1.30 -20.07 34.40
C ARG A 9 -1.50 -19.48 33.00
N ILE A 10 -1.89 -20.30 32.03
CA ILE A 10 -2.16 -19.88 30.64
C ILE A 10 -3.41 -19.00 30.58
N GLU A 11 -4.45 -19.34 31.36
CA GLU A 11 -5.70 -18.59 31.44
C GLU A 11 -5.52 -17.23 32.14
N LYS A 12 -4.72 -17.19 33.23
CA LYS A 12 -4.32 -15.93 33.89
C LYS A 12 -3.54 -15.00 32.95
N ALA A 13 -2.67 -15.55 32.11
CA ALA A 13 -1.93 -14.78 31.11
C ALA A 13 -2.82 -14.23 29.97
N ARG A 14 -4.00 -14.83 29.72
CA ARG A 14 -4.98 -14.34 28.75
C ARG A 14 -5.86 -13.21 29.29
N HIS A 15 -6.15 -13.19 30.59
CA HIS A 15 -7.07 -12.22 31.21
C HIS A 15 -6.42 -10.97 31.82
N SER A 16 -5.08 -10.87 31.86
CA SER A 16 -4.39 -9.66 32.33
C SER A 16 -4.41 -8.55 31.27
N SER A 17 -5.23 -7.51 31.49
CA SER A 17 -5.23 -6.28 30.67
C SER A 17 -3.93 -5.46 30.82
N GLU A 18 -3.30 -5.52 31.99
CA GLU A 18 -2.00 -4.88 32.30
C GLU A 18 -0.86 -5.39 31.41
N ASN A 19 -0.87 -6.67 31.04
CA ASN A 19 0.09 -7.22 30.08
C ASN A 19 -0.11 -6.65 28.66
N SER A 20 -1.32 -6.19 28.31
CA SER A 20 -1.56 -5.59 26.99
C SER A 20 -1.07 -4.15 26.91
N SER A 21 -1.14 -3.37 27.98
CA SER A 21 -0.61 -2.00 28.01
C SER A 21 0.92 -2.00 28.01
N ASN A 22 1.55 -2.84 28.83
CA ASN A 22 3.01 -2.97 28.86
C ASN A 22 3.58 -3.40 27.50
N ARG A 23 2.96 -4.37 26.82
CA ARG A 23 3.37 -4.79 25.46
C ARG A 23 3.28 -3.67 24.42
N ARG A 24 2.31 -2.75 24.54
CA ARG A 24 2.17 -1.61 23.63
C ARG A 24 3.29 -0.59 23.84
N GLU A 25 3.64 -0.32 25.09
CA GLU A 25 4.74 0.59 25.41
C GLU A 25 6.10 -0.02 25.01
N GLU A 26 6.30 -1.32 25.24
CA GLU A 26 7.47 -2.07 24.76
C GLU A 26 7.59 -2.03 23.22
N GLU A 27 6.48 -2.22 22.49
CA GLU A 27 6.47 -2.14 21.02
C GLU A 27 6.81 -0.71 20.54
N LYS A 28 6.29 0.32 21.23
CA LYS A 28 6.55 1.73 20.92
C LYS A 28 8.02 2.11 21.16
N GLN A 29 8.57 1.73 22.31
CA GLN A 29 9.99 1.97 22.62
C GLN A 29 10.88 1.29 21.56
N ARG A 30 10.58 0.03 21.22
CA ARG A 30 11.33 -0.70 20.20
C ARG A 30 11.28 -0.03 18.82
N ILE A 31 10.13 0.51 18.43
CA ILE A 31 9.98 1.26 17.17
C ILE A 31 10.86 2.50 17.21
N GLN A 32 10.85 3.26 18.30
CA GLN A 32 11.68 4.45 18.46
C GLN A 32 13.17 4.11 18.40
N ASP A 33 13.61 3.08 19.11
CA ASP A 33 15.00 2.62 19.09
C ASP A 33 15.43 2.19 17.69
N THR A 34 14.56 1.48 16.97
CA THR A 34 14.85 1.04 15.60
C THR A 34 14.98 2.22 14.64
N ILE A 35 14.11 3.24 14.78
CA ILE A 35 14.21 4.49 14.00
C ILE A 35 15.52 5.20 14.32
N ALA A 36 15.89 5.30 15.60
CA ALA A 36 17.15 5.94 16.01
C ALA A 36 18.37 5.24 15.40
N LYS A 37 18.41 3.89 15.42
CA LYS A 37 19.48 3.09 14.79
C LYS A 37 19.54 3.23 13.27
N ASN A 38 18.37 3.32 12.63
CA ASN A 38 18.30 3.50 11.19
C ASN A 38 18.79 4.89 10.77
N ARG A 39 18.46 5.93 11.54
CA ARG A 39 18.89 7.32 11.29
C ARG A 39 20.35 7.57 11.64
N SER A 40 20.91 6.87 12.63
CA SER A 40 22.35 6.93 12.94
C SER A 40 23.22 6.23 11.90
N GLY A 41 22.62 5.49 10.96
CA GLY A 41 23.34 4.76 9.91
C GLY A 41 23.88 3.40 10.34
N GLU A 42 23.53 2.91 11.55
CA GLU A 42 23.92 1.58 12.03
C GLU A 42 23.41 0.46 11.10
N ARG A 43 22.26 0.70 10.44
CA ARG A 43 21.71 -0.18 9.41
C ARG A 43 21.74 0.49 8.05
N ARG A 44 22.23 -0.25 7.05
CA ARG A 44 22.31 0.22 5.67
C ARG A 44 20.94 0.12 4.98
N GLY A 45 20.34 1.26 4.71
CA GLY A 45 19.15 1.41 3.89
C GLY A 45 19.49 2.09 2.56
N ARG A 46 18.92 1.62 1.44
CA ARG A 46 19.02 2.28 0.13
C ARG A 46 17.65 2.50 -0.48
N VAL A 47 17.44 3.69 -1.04
CA VAL A 47 16.24 4.03 -1.83
C VAL A 47 16.52 3.77 -3.30
N ILE A 48 15.58 3.09 -3.96
CA ILE A 48 15.59 2.85 -5.42
C ILE A 48 14.47 3.70 -6.00
N MET A 49 14.84 4.75 -6.75
CA MET A 49 13.88 5.68 -7.35
C MET A 49 13.46 5.22 -8.74
N PRO A 50 12.17 5.41 -9.14
CA PRO A 50 11.68 5.04 -10.46
C PRO A 50 12.25 5.93 -11.58
N GLU A 51 12.43 5.38 -12.78
CA GLU A 51 12.79 6.15 -13.98
C GLU A 51 11.56 6.87 -14.56
N LYS A 52 11.69 8.15 -14.91
CA LYS A 52 10.60 9.01 -15.39
C LYS A 52 10.15 8.58 -16.80
N LYS A 53 8.89 8.17 -16.97
CA LYS A 53 8.25 8.05 -18.30
C LYS A 53 7.32 9.25 -18.54
N MET A 54 7.57 10.01 -19.61
CA MET A 54 6.70 11.10 -20.07
C MET A 54 5.51 10.56 -20.86
N TYR A 55 4.31 11.06 -20.59
CA TYR A 55 3.13 10.85 -21.43
C TYR A 55 2.78 12.18 -22.13
N ALA A 56 2.44 12.12 -23.42
CA ALA A 56 2.07 13.26 -24.26
C ALA A 56 0.54 13.43 -24.33
N PHE A 57 0.06 14.68 -24.48
CA PHE A 57 -1.35 15.04 -24.62
C PHE A 57 -1.56 15.80 -25.96
N GLN A 58 -2.71 15.63 -26.63
CA GLN A 58 -3.09 16.28 -27.91
C GLN A 58 -4.19 17.35 -27.72
N GLU A 59 -4.23 18.38 -28.59
CA GLU A 59 -5.07 19.59 -28.53
C GLU A 59 -6.48 19.47 -29.17
N ALA A 60 -7.44 20.31 -28.74
CA ALA A 60 -8.85 20.36 -29.19
C ALA A 60 -9.36 21.80 -29.48
N LYS A 61 -10.48 21.92 -30.21
CA LYS A 61 -11.13 23.16 -30.71
C LYS A 61 -11.55 24.16 -29.60
N LYS A 62 -11.58 25.47 -29.93
CA LYS A 62 -11.91 26.56 -28.99
C LYS A 62 -13.41 26.60 -28.57
N ILE A 63 -13.68 26.95 -27.31
CA ILE A 63 -14.97 26.95 -26.59
C ILE A 63 -15.30 28.40 -26.17
N ARG A 64 -16.55 28.87 -26.34
CA ARG A 64 -16.96 30.23 -25.94
C ARG A 64 -17.34 30.28 -24.46
N VAL A 65 -16.60 31.05 -23.67
CA VAL A 65 -16.66 31.03 -22.20
C VAL A 65 -17.12 32.38 -21.65
N ALA A 66 -18.08 32.34 -20.73
CA ALA A 66 -18.44 33.46 -19.87
C ALA A 66 -17.98 33.21 -18.44
N ALA A 67 -17.75 34.26 -17.66
CA ALA A 67 -17.50 34.14 -16.22
C ALA A 67 -18.53 34.94 -15.41
N TYR A 68 -18.86 34.46 -14.21
CA TYR A 68 -19.78 35.12 -13.30
C TYR A 68 -19.13 35.39 -11.94
N CYS A 69 -19.04 36.68 -11.58
CA CYS A 69 -18.47 37.14 -10.33
C CYS A 69 -19.54 37.82 -9.46
N ARG A 70 -19.58 37.46 -8.17
CA ARG A 70 -20.51 38.07 -7.20
C ARG A 70 -19.80 38.24 -5.87
N VAL A 71 -19.86 39.42 -5.26
CA VAL A 71 -19.37 39.67 -3.88
C VAL A 71 -20.52 39.49 -2.88
N SER A 72 -20.22 38.89 -1.72
CA SER A 72 -21.23 38.46 -0.74
C SER A 72 -21.46 39.47 0.38
N THR A 73 -20.49 40.35 0.64
CA THR A 73 -20.55 41.34 1.74
C THR A 73 -20.02 42.70 1.30
N ALA A 74 -20.47 43.76 1.97
CA ALA A 74 -19.96 45.11 1.76
C ALA A 74 -18.47 45.24 2.14
N GLU A 75 -17.98 44.43 3.08
CA GLU A 75 -16.56 44.35 3.45
C GLU A 75 -15.70 43.70 2.35
N GLU A 76 -16.21 42.67 1.65
CA GLU A 76 -15.51 42.11 0.48
C GLU A 76 -15.40 43.14 -0.65
N ALA A 77 -16.43 43.97 -0.85
CA ALA A 77 -16.44 45.02 -1.86
C ALA A 77 -15.43 46.15 -1.59
N GLN A 78 -15.05 46.40 -0.33
CA GLN A 78 -14.10 47.46 0.04
C GLN A 78 -12.61 47.10 -0.15
N VAL A 79 -12.26 45.83 -0.34
CA VAL A 79 -10.85 45.35 -0.27
C VAL A 79 -10.24 45.00 -1.65
N GLY A 80 -10.83 45.47 -2.77
CA GLY A 80 -10.33 45.14 -4.12
C GLY A 80 -10.49 43.65 -4.49
N SER A 81 -11.28 42.90 -3.72
CA SER A 81 -11.52 41.47 -3.92
C SER A 81 -12.36 41.18 -5.18
N PHE A 82 -13.03 42.20 -5.71
CA PHE A 82 -13.84 42.13 -6.91
C PHE A 82 -12.98 42.18 -8.17
N GLU A 83 -12.07 43.15 -8.26
CA GLU A 83 -11.10 43.30 -9.34
C GLU A 83 -10.18 42.07 -9.42
N MET A 84 -9.79 41.53 -8.27
CA MET A 84 -9.01 40.28 -8.19
C MET A 84 -9.77 39.06 -8.74
N GLN A 85 -11.09 38.98 -8.55
CA GLN A 85 -11.90 37.89 -9.11
C GLN A 85 -12.05 38.01 -10.63
N VAL A 86 -12.26 39.23 -11.13
CA VAL A 86 -12.32 39.49 -12.57
C VAL A 86 -10.98 39.19 -13.24
N GLN A 87 -9.87 39.66 -12.67
CA GLN A 87 -8.52 39.36 -13.17
C GLN A 87 -8.20 37.86 -13.11
N HIS A 88 -8.66 37.16 -12.08
CA HIS A 88 -8.49 35.71 -11.97
C HIS A 88 -9.19 34.98 -13.11
N PHE A 89 -10.48 35.24 -13.36
CA PHE A 89 -11.19 34.57 -14.45
C PHE A 89 -10.70 34.99 -15.84
N GLN A 90 -10.28 36.25 -15.99
CA GLN A 90 -9.63 36.73 -17.21
C GLN A 90 -8.34 35.93 -17.47
N SER A 91 -7.48 35.79 -16.47
CA SER A 91 -6.24 35.01 -16.54
C SER A 91 -6.49 33.52 -16.82
N VAL A 92 -7.50 32.93 -16.18
CA VAL A 92 -7.91 31.53 -16.42
C VAL A 92 -8.36 31.31 -17.86
N ILE A 93 -9.07 32.28 -18.44
CA ILE A 93 -9.55 32.19 -19.82
C ILE A 93 -8.42 32.44 -20.82
N ASP A 94 -7.61 33.46 -20.61
CA ASP A 94 -6.49 33.82 -21.49
C ASP A 94 -5.37 32.78 -21.49
N SER A 95 -5.17 32.08 -20.37
CA SER A 95 -4.18 30.99 -20.25
C SER A 95 -4.61 29.69 -20.94
N ASN A 96 -5.87 29.59 -21.38
CA ASN A 96 -6.37 28.41 -22.08
C ASN A 96 -6.52 28.72 -23.58
N PRO A 97 -5.66 28.16 -24.47
CA PRO A 97 -5.72 28.44 -25.91
C PRO A 97 -7.03 27.98 -26.56
N ASN A 98 -7.78 27.13 -25.85
CA ASN A 98 -9.07 26.59 -26.27
C ASN A 98 -10.25 27.38 -25.73
N TYR A 99 -10.07 28.51 -25.03
CA TYR A 99 -11.17 29.35 -24.58
C TYR A 99 -11.24 30.65 -25.39
N GLU A 100 -12.47 31.11 -25.60
CA GLU A 100 -12.80 32.40 -26.20
C GLU A 100 -13.71 33.16 -25.24
N LEU A 101 -13.21 34.25 -24.65
CA LEU A 101 -13.98 35.04 -23.69
C LEU A 101 -15.14 35.74 -24.39
N VAL A 102 -16.36 35.48 -23.92
CA VAL A 102 -17.58 36.19 -24.35
C VAL A 102 -17.76 37.45 -23.51
N LYS A 103 -17.93 37.28 -22.20
CA LYS A 103 -18.16 38.36 -21.24
C LYS A 103 -17.98 37.88 -19.81
N ILE A 104 -17.51 38.77 -18.94
CA ILE A 104 -17.53 38.57 -17.49
C ILE A 104 -18.73 39.33 -16.93
N TYR A 105 -19.69 38.62 -16.37
CA TYR A 105 -20.90 39.15 -15.77
C TYR A 105 -20.69 39.33 -14.27
N THR A 106 -21.21 40.43 -13.74
CA THR A 106 -20.95 40.83 -12.36
C THR A 106 -22.21 41.29 -11.65
N ASP A 107 -22.32 40.99 -10.35
CA ASP A 107 -23.35 41.54 -9.48
C ASP A 107 -22.75 41.99 -8.13
N GLU A 108 -23.05 43.23 -7.73
CA GLU A 108 -22.67 43.79 -6.43
C GLU A 108 -23.72 43.43 -5.37
N GLY A 109 -23.26 42.78 -4.29
CA GLY A 109 -24.12 42.34 -3.20
C GLY A 109 -24.48 43.47 -2.24
N ILE A 110 -25.55 44.21 -2.52
CA ILE A 110 -26.17 45.10 -1.53
C ILE A 110 -27.17 44.27 -0.69
N SER A 111 -27.10 44.48 0.62
CA SER A 111 -27.76 43.82 1.75
C SER A 111 -29.17 43.29 1.55
N GLY A 112 -29.52 42.30 2.38
CA GLY A 112 -30.81 41.63 2.43
C GLY A 112 -32.03 42.57 2.59
N THR A 113 -33.19 42.00 2.28
CA THR A 113 -34.55 42.60 2.23
C THR A 113 -34.88 43.39 0.97
N SER A 114 -35.40 42.65 -0.01
CA SER A 114 -36.18 43.06 -1.19
C SER A 114 -35.59 44.09 -2.16
N ILE A 115 -35.31 43.60 -3.38
CA ILE A 115 -35.38 44.31 -4.67
C ILE A 115 -34.13 45.19 -4.95
N ASN A 116 -33.19 44.82 -5.82
CA ASN A 116 -33.44 44.63 -7.25
C ASN A 116 -32.30 43.89 -7.98
N LYS A 117 -32.69 42.77 -8.62
CA LYS A 117 -32.18 42.16 -9.86
C LYS A 117 -30.67 41.91 -9.92
N ARG A 118 -30.28 40.64 -9.79
CA ARG A 118 -29.00 40.10 -10.26
C ARG A 118 -28.90 40.31 -11.77
N LYS A 119 -28.74 41.56 -12.21
CA LYS A 119 -28.84 41.94 -13.62
C LYS A 119 -27.73 41.26 -14.40
N GLY A 120 -26.52 41.14 -13.83
CA GLY A 120 -25.43 40.42 -14.44
C GLY A 120 -25.75 38.93 -14.58
N PHE A 121 -26.32 38.30 -13.55
CA PHE A 121 -26.75 36.90 -13.66
C PHE A 121 -27.89 36.72 -14.66
N GLN A 122 -28.89 37.59 -14.69
CA GLN A 122 -30.02 37.52 -15.61
C GLN A 122 -29.56 37.70 -17.06
N GLU A 123 -28.72 38.70 -17.31
CA GLU A 123 -28.12 38.95 -18.62
C GLU A 123 -27.27 37.75 -19.09
N MET A 124 -26.49 37.14 -18.18
CA MET A 124 -25.72 35.93 -18.48
C MET A 124 -26.63 34.78 -18.91
N ILE A 125 -27.74 34.55 -18.20
CA ILE A 125 -28.68 33.48 -18.54
C ILE A 125 -29.38 33.79 -19.88
N GLU A 126 -29.74 35.05 -20.14
CA GLU A 126 -30.31 35.48 -21.42
C GLU A 126 -29.35 35.26 -22.59
N ASP A 127 -28.06 35.62 -22.43
CA ASP A 127 -27.03 35.41 -23.44
C ASP A 127 -26.71 33.92 -23.66
N ALA A 128 -26.77 33.11 -22.59
CA ALA A 128 -26.68 31.65 -22.69
C ALA A 128 -27.88 31.08 -23.48
N CYS A 129 -29.11 31.52 -23.17
CA CYS A 129 -30.31 31.14 -23.91
C CYS A 129 -30.28 31.61 -25.38
N ALA A 130 -29.59 32.71 -25.68
CA ALA A 130 -29.37 33.20 -27.04
C ALA A 130 -28.25 32.43 -27.80
N GLY A 131 -27.64 31.41 -27.19
CA GLY A 131 -26.62 30.57 -27.82
C GLY A 131 -25.25 31.24 -27.98
N LYS A 132 -24.98 32.31 -27.22
CA LYS A 132 -23.72 33.06 -27.27
C LYS A 132 -22.61 32.44 -26.38
N ILE A 133 -22.99 31.59 -25.43
CA ILE A 133 -22.12 31.02 -24.39
C ILE A 133 -22.18 29.50 -24.47
N ASP A 134 -21.03 28.83 -24.44
CA ASP A 134 -20.93 27.36 -24.36
C ASP A 134 -20.60 26.87 -22.93
N LEU A 135 -19.86 27.69 -22.17
CA LEU A 135 -19.42 27.38 -20.81
C LEU A 135 -19.49 28.63 -19.92
N ILE A 136 -20.01 28.47 -18.71
CA ILE A 136 -20.01 29.50 -17.67
C ILE A 136 -19.03 29.10 -16.57
N LEU A 137 -18.10 29.97 -16.21
CA LEU A 137 -17.20 29.81 -15.07
C LEU A 137 -17.72 30.61 -13.87
N THR A 138 -17.74 30.00 -12.69
CA THR A 138 -18.09 30.68 -11.44
C THR A 138 -17.25 30.12 -10.30
N LYS A 139 -16.99 30.93 -9.27
CA LYS A 139 -16.09 30.52 -8.18
C LYS A 139 -16.67 29.37 -7.38
N SER A 140 -17.96 29.43 -7.01
CA SER A 140 -18.59 28.42 -6.16
C SER A 140 -20.09 28.28 -6.39
N ILE A 141 -20.66 27.18 -5.90
CA ILE A 141 -22.11 26.93 -5.93
C ILE A 141 -22.87 28.05 -5.19
N SER A 142 -22.32 28.52 -4.07
CA SER A 142 -22.87 29.62 -3.26
C SER A 142 -22.85 30.98 -3.97
N ARG A 143 -21.95 31.19 -4.95
CA ARG A 143 -21.98 32.42 -5.77
C ARG A 143 -23.02 32.34 -6.87
N PHE A 144 -23.34 31.14 -7.37
CA PHE A 144 -24.28 30.91 -8.46
C PHE A 144 -25.76 31.06 -8.08
N GLY A 145 -26.17 30.72 -6.86
CA GLY A 145 -27.55 30.94 -6.40
C GLY A 145 -27.68 31.07 -4.87
N ARG A 146 -28.88 31.47 -4.42
CA ARG A 146 -29.14 31.79 -3.00
C ARG A 146 -29.68 30.62 -2.20
N ASN A 147 -30.46 29.76 -2.84
CA ASN A 147 -30.98 28.53 -2.25
C ASN A 147 -30.74 27.37 -3.24
N ILE A 148 -30.78 26.14 -2.74
CA ILE A 148 -30.51 24.94 -3.54
C ILE A 148 -31.54 24.74 -4.66
N VAL A 149 -32.78 25.18 -4.45
CA VAL A 149 -33.89 25.03 -5.40
C VAL A 149 -33.66 25.90 -6.65
N ASP A 150 -33.28 27.15 -6.47
CA ASP A 150 -32.99 28.12 -7.53
C ASP A 150 -31.77 27.68 -8.35
N ILE A 151 -30.74 27.16 -7.66
CA ILE A 151 -29.53 26.62 -8.30
C ILE A 151 -29.90 25.45 -9.22
N LEU A 152 -30.63 24.46 -8.71
CA LEU A 152 -31.05 23.29 -9.49
C LEU A 152 -31.96 23.66 -10.66
N THR A 153 -32.86 24.63 -10.46
CA THR A 153 -33.76 25.11 -11.52
C THR A 153 -32.98 25.75 -12.66
N THR A 154 -32.02 26.61 -12.33
CA THR A 154 -31.18 27.29 -13.34
C THR A 154 -30.27 26.32 -14.08
N LEU A 155 -29.67 25.36 -13.38
CA LEU A 155 -28.80 24.36 -14.01
C LEU A 155 -29.57 23.44 -14.98
N ARG A 156 -30.82 23.08 -14.67
CA ARG A 156 -31.68 22.34 -15.60
C ARG A 156 -31.99 23.18 -16.84
N GLN A 157 -32.39 24.44 -16.64
CA GLN A 157 -32.68 25.36 -17.74
C GLN A 157 -31.51 25.48 -18.73
N LEU A 158 -30.27 25.61 -18.24
CA LEU A 158 -29.07 25.70 -19.09
C LEU A 158 -28.72 24.37 -19.78
N GLY A 159 -28.93 23.25 -19.10
CA GLY A 159 -28.70 21.90 -19.64
C GLY A 159 -29.74 21.48 -20.70
N ASP A 160 -30.93 22.07 -20.69
CA ASP A 160 -32.01 21.79 -21.64
C ASP A 160 -31.90 22.63 -22.94
N LEU A 161 -30.92 23.56 -23.03
CA LEU A 161 -30.62 24.32 -24.25
C LEU A 161 -30.01 23.44 -25.35
N ASN A 162 -30.11 23.87 -26.61
CA ASN A 162 -29.53 23.16 -27.75
C ASN A 162 -28.66 24.10 -28.62
N PRO A 163 -27.31 24.02 -28.52
CA PRO A 163 -26.52 23.11 -27.68
C PRO A 163 -26.59 23.45 -26.18
N PRO A 164 -26.37 22.48 -25.26
CA PRO A 164 -26.46 22.70 -23.82
C PRO A 164 -25.32 23.58 -23.32
N VAL A 165 -25.60 24.42 -22.32
CA VAL A 165 -24.59 25.30 -21.72
C VAL A 165 -24.11 24.70 -20.41
N ALA A 166 -22.80 24.45 -20.33
CA ALA A 166 -22.16 23.89 -19.15
C ALA A 166 -21.83 24.98 -18.12
N VAL A 167 -21.85 24.65 -16.83
CA VAL A 167 -21.39 25.52 -15.74
C VAL A 167 -20.27 24.82 -14.98
N HIS A 168 -19.14 25.51 -14.84
CA HIS A 168 -18.01 25.06 -14.04
C HIS A 168 -17.89 25.83 -12.74
N PHE A 169 -17.90 25.09 -11.63
CA PHE A 169 -17.69 25.61 -10.28
C PHE A 169 -16.24 25.33 -9.86
N GLU A 170 -15.44 26.39 -9.73
CA GLU A 170 -13.99 26.26 -9.49
C GLU A 170 -13.67 25.70 -8.10
N SER A 171 -14.35 26.16 -7.04
CA SER A 171 -14.12 25.74 -5.67
C SER A 171 -14.50 24.28 -5.42
N GLU A 172 -15.56 23.82 -6.06
CA GLU A 172 -16.06 22.45 -5.90
C GLU A 172 -15.55 21.49 -7.00
N GLY A 173 -14.91 22.00 -8.05
CA GLY A 173 -14.39 21.20 -9.17
C GLY A 173 -15.47 20.52 -10.01
N ILE A 174 -16.68 21.09 -10.08
CA ILE A 174 -17.86 20.48 -10.70
C ILE A 174 -18.10 21.08 -12.10
N ASN A 175 -18.54 20.26 -13.07
CA ASN A 175 -19.06 20.70 -14.37
C ASN A 175 -20.45 20.10 -14.63
N THR A 176 -21.40 20.92 -15.10
CA THR A 176 -22.82 20.54 -15.22
C THR A 176 -23.24 19.99 -16.58
N SER A 177 -22.33 19.77 -17.52
CA SER A 177 -22.62 19.07 -18.78
C SER A 177 -23.19 17.65 -18.60
N ASP A 178 -23.08 17.08 -17.38
CA ASP A 178 -23.40 15.70 -17.07
C ASP A 178 -24.78 15.54 -16.35
N ALA A 179 -25.84 16.08 -16.96
CA ALA A 179 -27.30 15.84 -16.75
C ALA A 179 -27.89 15.62 -15.32
N GLY A 180 -28.39 16.70 -14.70
CA GLY A 180 -29.65 16.75 -13.93
C GLY A 180 -29.69 16.19 -12.50
N ASN A 181 -30.16 14.95 -12.31
CA ASN A 181 -30.25 14.28 -10.97
C ASN A 181 -29.00 13.44 -10.65
N LYS A 182 -28.19 13.14 -11.66
CA LYS A 182 -26.86 12.56 -11.44
C LYS A 182 -25.95 13.54 -10.74
N LEU A 183 -26.02 14.84 -11.04
CA LEU A 183 -25.13 15.85 -10.47
C LEU A 183 -25.10 15.84 -8.94
N LEU A 184 -26.27 15.89 -8.29
CA LEU A 184 -26.34 15.90 -6.82
C LEU A 184 -25.87 14.57 -6.20
N ILE A 185 -26.21 13.45 -6.84
CA ILE A 185 -25.74 12.11 -6.44
C ILE A 185 -24.23 11.97 -6.69
N SER A 186 -23.71 12.55 -7.76
CA SER A 186 -22.30 12.58 -8.15
C SER A 186 -21.50 13.47 -7.21
N ILE A 187 -22.04 14.58 -6.72
CA ILE A 187 -21.38 15.42 -5.71
C ILE A 187 -21.33 14.70 -4.37
N LEU A 188 -22.45 14.10 -3.92
CA LEU A 188 -22.47 13.32 -2.68
C LEU A 188 -21.58 12.06 -2.77
N SER A 189 -21.56 11.43 -3.94
CA SER A 189 -20.69 10.29 -4.23
C SER A 189 -19.22 10.70 -4.32
N ALA A 190 -18.90 11.84 -4.95
CA ALA A 190 -17.55 12.38 -5.02
C ALA A 190 -17.02 12.78 -3.63
N LEU A 191 -17.87 13.35 -2.76
CA LEU A 191 -17.48 13.64 -1.37
C LEU A 191 -17.18 12.36 -0.59
N ALA A 192 -18.03 11.34 -0.67
CA ALA A 192 -17.78 10.04 -0.05
C ALA A 192 -16.54 9.35 -0.64
N GLU A 193 -16.34 9.48 -1.95
CA GLU A 193 -15.19 8.96 -2.68
C GLU A 193 -13.89 9.67 -2.26
N LEU A 194 -13.92 11.00 -2.11
CA LEU A 194 -12.79 11.80 -1.61
C LEU A 194 -12.40 11.41 -0.18
N GLU A 195 -13.36 11.21 0.72
CA GLU A 195 -13.04 10.72 2.07
C GLU A 195 -12.41 9.32 2.04
N SER A 196 -12.92 8.43 1.19
CA SER A 196 -12.37 7.09 0.99
C SER A 196 -10.96 7.14 0.39
N GLN A 197 -10.74 8.02 -0.58
CA GLN A 197 -9.44 8.29 -1.20
C GLN A 197 -8.46 8.86 -0.18
N GLN A 198 -8.84 9.87 0.61
CA GLN A 198 -7.99 10.48 1.64
C GLN A 198 -7.57 9.45 2.70
N LYS A 199 -8.50 8.61 3.17
CA LYS A 199 -8.17 7.48 4.08
C LYS A 199 -7.19 6.51 3.42
N SER A 200 -7.42 6.16 2.16
CA SER A 200 -6.53 5.27 1.40
C SER A 200 -5.13 5.87 1.24
N ILE A 201 -5.03 7.17 0.94
CA ILE A 201 -3.78 7.91 0.81
C ILE A 201 -3.05 7.90 2.14
N ALA A 202 -3.70 8.31 3.24
CA ALA A 202 -3.09 8.34 4.57
C ALA A 202 -2.58 6.94 5.01
N ILE A 203 -3.35 5.88 4.75
CA ILE A 203 -2.91 4.50 5.04
C ILE A 203 -1.70 4.12 4.20
N LYS A 204 -1.73 4.42 2.89
CA LYS A 204 -0.61 4.13 1.97
C LYS A 204 0.64 4.91 2.39
N GLU A 205 0.50 6.17 2.81
CA GLU A 205 1.59 7.00 3.33
C GLU A 205 2.17 6.44 4.63
N GLY A 206 1.33 6.07 5.60
CA GLY A 206 1.80 5.44 6.83
C GLY A 206 2.48 4.09 6.59
N ILE A 207 2.05 3.33 5.58
CA ILE A 207 2.75 2.11 5.12
C ILE A 207 4.11 2.46 4.51
N ARG A 208 4.16 3.44 3.59
CA ARG A 208 5.40 3.89 2.95
C ARG A 208 6.40 4.43 3.96
N TYR A 209 5.96 5.22 4.94
CA TYR A 209 6.80 5.72 6.02
C TYR A 209 7.45 4.57 6.81
N ARG A 210 6.68 3.52 7.13
CA ARG A 210 7.24 2.33 7.78
C ARG A 210 8.21 1.56 6.89
N MET A 211 8.02 1.54 5.57
CA MET A 211 8.97 0.93 4.64
C MET A 211 10.26 1.76 4.53
N GLN A 212 10.13 3.09 4.47
CA GLN A 212 11.23 4.04 4.51
C GLN A 212 12.07 3.82 5.76
N GLU A 213 11.45 3.72 6.93
CA GLU A 213 12.13 3.50 8.21
C GLU A 213 12.48 2.01 8.45
N GLY A 214 12.33 1.11 7.46
CA GLY A 214 12.73 -0.30 7.60
C GLY A 214 11.91 -1.14 8.59
N LEU A 215 10.76 -0.61 9.05
CA LEU A 215 9.88 -1.18 10.07
C LEU A 215 8.73 -2.03 9.50
N TYR A 216 8.52 -2.00 8.19
CA TYR A 216 7.37 -2.66 7.58
C TYR A 216 7.42 -4.19 7.74
N LYS A 217 6.32 -4.79 8.22
CA LYS A 217 6.28 -6.21 8.57
C LYS A 217 6.05 -7.06 7.30
N PHE A 218 7.06 -7.81 6.86
CA PHE A 218 6.87 -8.80 5.78
C PHE A 218 6.14 -10.06 6.28
N SER A 219 5.47 -10.77 5.35
CA SER A 219 4.74 -12.00 5.67
C SER A 219 5.68 -13.21 5.86
N VAL A 220 5.52 -13.91 6.99
CA VAL A 220 6.22 -15.17 7.30
C VAL A 220 5.41 -16.41 6.89
N ARG A 221 4.15 -16.26 6.47
CA ARG A 221 3.24 -17.38 6.19
C ARG A 221 3.77 -18.31 5.09
N ASN A 222 4.25 -17.73 4.00
CA ASN A 222 4.78 -18.47 2.84
C ASN A 222 6.31 -18.30 2.71
N THR A 223 6.98 -17.83 3.77
CA THR A 223 8.44 -17.71 3.82
C THR A 223 8.94 -18.82 4.75
N ILE A 224 9.31 -19.96 4.18
CA ILE A 224 9.79 -21.12 4.94
C ILE A 224 11.08 -20.75 5.70
N GLY A 225 11.29 -21.30 6.88
CA GLY A 225 12.44 -21.03 7.76
C GLY A 225 12.20 -19.95 8.81
N TYR A 226 11.07 -19.24 8.74
CA TYR A 226 10.75 -18.14 9.64
C TYR A 226 9.36 -18.25 10.26
N TYR A 227 9.24 -17.80 11.50
CA TYR A 227 7.97 -17.56 12.18
C TYR A 227 7.97 -16.20 12.86
N ARG A 228 6.76 -15.75 13.25
CA ARG A 228 6.58 -14.51 14.02
C ARG A 228 6.14 -14.88 15.43
N ASP A 229 6.87 -14.43 16.43
CA ASP A 229 6.53 -14.66 17.84
C ASP A 229 5.35 -13.78 18.31
N TYR A 230 4.95 -13.92 19.57
CA TYR A 230 3.86 -13.13 20.16
C TYR A 230 4.18 -11.63 20.27
N ALA A 231 5.47 -11.28 20.40
CA ALA A 231 5.96 -9.89 20.39
C ALA A 231 6.09 -9.31 18.96
N GLY A 232 5.71 -10.08 17.93
CA GLY A 232 5.79 -9.64 16.55
C GLY A 232 7.20 -9.65 15.97
N ARG A 233 8.18 -10.27 16.63
CA ARG A 233 9.56 -10.44 16.14
C ARG A 233 9.65 -11.60 15.16
N VAL A 234 10.50 -11.47 14.16
CA VAL A 234 10.80 -12.56 13.21
C VAL A 234 11.91 -13.41 13.82
N LYS A 235 11.64 -14.69 14.02
CA LYS A 235 12.59 -15.69 14.52
C LYS A 235 12.74 -16.82 13.50
N ILE A 236 13.88 -17.49 13.53
CA ILE A 236 14.17 -18.65 12.68
C ILE A 236 13.44 -19.86 13.27
N GLU A 237 12.73 -20.61 12.43
CA GLU A 237 12.19 -21.93 12.77
C GLU A 237 13.23 -22.97 12.36
N PRO A 238 13.96 -23.61 13.31
CA PRO A 238 15.10 -24.45 12.99
C PRO A 238 14.78 -25.59 12.02
N ALA A 239 13.64 -26.27 12.19
CA ALA A 239 13.23 -27.39 11.34
C ALA A 239 13.03 -26.95 9.87
N GLU A 240 12.35 -25.83 9.66
CA GLU A 240 12.14 -25.30 8.33
C GLU A 240 13.41 -24.66 7.73
N ALA A 241 14.32 -24.14 8.57
CA ALA A 241 15.57 -23.55 8.14
C ALA A 241 16.51 -24.59 7.50
N GLU A 242 16.48 -25.85 7.94
CA GLU A 242 17.22 -26.96 7.32
C GLU A 242 16.81 -27.18 5.86
N ILE A 243 15.52 -27.00 5.53
CA ILE A 243 15.04 -27.08 4.14
C ILE A 243 15.63 -25.95 3.31
N VAL A 244 15.76 -24.75 3.89
CA VAL A 244 16.39 -23.59 3.22
C VAL A 244 17.88 -23.87 2.99
N HIS A 245 18.60 -24.33 4.01
CA HIS A 245 20.02 -24.74 3.87
C HIS A 245 20.19 -25.76 2.76
N TYR A 246 19.37 -26.82 2.76
CA TYR A 246 19.39 -27.84 1.72
C TYR A 246 19.24 -27.28 0.31
N ILE A 247 18.28 -26.36 0.11
CA ILE A 247 18.03 -25.73 -1.20
C ILE A 247 19.25 -24.93 -1.65
N PHE A 248 19.82 -24.11 -0.77
CA PHE A 248 20.98 -23.28 -1.09
C PHE A 248 22.24 -24.13 -1.29
N ASP A 249 22.53 -25.08 -0.40
CA ASP A 249 23.70 -25.97 -0.48
C ASP A 249 23.66 -26.80 -1.75
N SER A 250 22.52 -27.44 -2.06
CA SER A 250 22.34 -28.24 -3.27
C SER A 250 22.54 -27.40 -4.54
N PHE A 251 21.95 -26.20 -4.57
CA PHE A 251 22.06 -25.31 -5.72
C PHE A 251 23.49 -24.79 -5.91
N THR A 252 24.16 -24.34 -4.84
CA THR A 252 25.56 -23.91 -4.91
C THR A 252 26.53 -25.06 -5.20
N GLY A 253 26.14 -26.28 -4.86
CA GLY A 253 26.84 -27.49 -5.29
C GLY A 253 26.71 -27.76 -6.79
N GLY A 254 25.75 -27.14 -7.50
CA GLY A 254 25.52 -27.32 -8.93
C GLY A 254 24.35 -28.23 -9.28
N ALA A 255 23.44 -28.51 -8.34
CA ALA A 255 22.15 -29.11 -8.66
C ALA A 255 21.25 -28.10 -9.37
N THR A 256 20.44 -28.58 -10.31
CA THR A 256 19.43 -27.73 -10.95
C THR A 256 18.20 -27.58 -10.03
N PRO A 257 17.50 -26.45 -10.06
CA PRO A 257 16.22 -26.25 -9.37
C PRO A 257 15.12 -27.25 -9.72
N GLN A 258 15.21 -27.91 -10.89
CA GLN A 258 14.32 -29.03 -11.21
C GLN A 258 14.69 -30.25 -10.34
N GLU A 259 15.96 -30.65 -10.34
CA GLU A 259 16.42 -31.78 -9.52
C GLU A 259 16.17 -31.53 -8.01
N ILE A 260 16.33 -30.29 -7.54
CA ILE A 260 16.01 -29.92 -6.15
C ILE A 260 14.51 -30.07 -5.87
N ALA A 261 13.64 -29.63 -6.79
CA ALA A 261 12.20 -29.76 -6.65
C ALA A 261 11.76 -31.24 -6.65
N ASP A 262 12.32 -32.04 -7.55
CA ASP A 262 12.04 -33.48 -7.66
C ASP A 262 12.51 -34.20 -6.39
N SER A 263 13.69 -33.87 -5.88
CA SER A 263 14.24 -34.41 -4.64
C SER A 263 13.34 -34.10 -3.43
N LEU A 264 12.90 -32.85 -3.27
CA LEU A 264 12.02 -32.47 -2.15
C LEU A 264 10.64 -33.15 -2.26
N THR A 265 10.13 -33.32 -3.47
CA THR A 265 8.87 -34.02 -3.74
C THR A 265 8.98 -35.51 -3.43
N ALA A 266 10.05 -36.17 -3.87
CA ALA A 266 10.32 -37.57 -3.60
C ALA A 266 10.51 -37.86 -2.09
N GLN A 267 10.99 -36.87 -1.34
CA GLN A 267 11.11 -36.95 0.12
C GLN A 267 9.81 -36.67 0.87
N GLY A 268 8.70 -36.36 0.18
CA GLY A 268 7.39 -36.10 0.79
C GLY A 268 7.29 -34.75 1.52
N ILE A 269 8.25 -33.84 1.32
CA ILE A 269 8.28 -32.55 2.00
C ILE A 269 7.26 -31.62 1.33
N ARG A 270 6.39 -31.00 2.13
CA ARG A 270 5.38 -30.07 1.62
C ARG A 270 6.02 -28.73 1.22
N SER A 271 5.58 -28.17 0.10
CA SER A 271 5.99 -26.83 -0.34
C SER A 271 5.49 -25.73 0.63
N PRO A 272 6.00 -24.48 0.56
CA PRO A 272 5.58 -23.40 1.47
C PRO A 272 4.08 -23.05 1.43
N LYS A 273 3.37 -23.45 0.37
CA LYS A 273 1.91 -23.30 0.22
C LYS A 273 1.13 -24.57 0.60
N GLY A 274 1.79 -25.59 1.14
CA GLY A 274 1.21 -26.88 1.54
C GLY A 274 1.00 -27.89 0.40
N LYS A 275 1.48 -27.62 -0.81
CA LYS A 275 1.36 -28.58 -1.93
C LYS A 275 2.34 -29.75 -1.79
N GLU A 276 1.93 -30.92 -2.28
CA GLU A 276 2.73 -32.16 -2.30
C GLU A 276 3.92 -32.07 -3.24
N CYS A 277 3.68 -31.55 -4.44
CA CYS A 277 4.74 -31.41 -5.43
C CYS A 277 5.37 -30.02 -5.36
N TRP A 278 6.71 -29.99 -5.42
CA TRP A 278 7.46 -28.76 -5.56
C TRP A 278 7.58 -28.35 -7.02
N ASN A 279 7.41 -27.05 -7.27
CA ASN A 279 7.59 -26.46 -8.60
C ASN A 279 8.93 -25.74 -8.67
N VAL A 280 9.56 -25.77 -9.85
CA VAL A 280 10.82 -25.04 -10.14
C VAL A 280 10.71 -23.55 -9.83
N SER A 281 9.55 -22.94 -10.11
CA SER A 281 9.31 -21.53 -9.81
C SER A 281 9.36 -21.21 -8.32
N THR A 282 8.94 -22.14 -7.45
CA THR A 282 9.04 -22.02 -6.00
C THR A 282 10.50 -22.04 -5.56
N ILE A 283 11.32 -22.96 -6.09
CA ILE A 283 12.75 -23.03 -5.78
C ILE A 283 13.48 -21.77 -6.23
N LYS A 284 13.26 -21.33 -7.49
CA LYS A 284 13.81 -20.07 -7.99
C LYS A 284 13.38 -18.87 -7.14
N GLY A 285 12.12 -18.86 -6.68
CA GLY A 285 11.61 -17.83 -5.78
C GLY A 285 12.32 -17.80 -4.43
N ILE A 286 12.60 -18.96 -3.84
CA ILE A 286 13.36 -19.09 -2.57
C ILE A 286 14.80 -18.61 -2.76
N LEU A 287 15.48 -19.09 -3.82
CA LEU A 287 16.87 -18.71 -4.09
C LEU A 287 17.04 -17.21 -4.32
N ARG A 288 16.07 -16.53 -4.96
CA ARG A 288 16.09 -15.07 -5.21
C ARG A 288 15.70 -14.21 -4.01
N ASN A 289 15.13 -14.79 -2.96
CA ASN A 289 14.54 -14.03 -1.88
C ASN A 289 15.62 -13.51 -0.93
N GLU A 290 15.79 -12.18 -0.89
CA GLU A 290 16.76 -11.48 -0.04
C GLU A 290 16.52 -11.70 1.46
N LYS A 291 15.31 -12.14 1.84
CA LYS A 291 14.98 -12.44 3.24
C LYS A 291 15.87 -13.52 3.83
N TYR A 292 16.40 -14.45 3.05
CA TYR A 292 17.22 -15.52 3.60
C TYR A 292 18.61 -15.06 4.07
N VAL A 293 19.08 -13.90 3.60
CA VAL A 293 20.32 -13.26 4.07
C VAL A 293 20.06 -12.21 5.17
N GLY A 294 18.81 -12.08 5.64
CA GLY A 294 18.42 -11.09 6.65
C GLY A 294 18.05 -9.73 6.08
N ASP A 295 18.01 -9.57 4.76
CA ASP A 295 17.69 -8.30 4.10
C ASP A 295 16.21 -8.25 3.70
N VAL A 296 15.67 -7.06 3.43
CA VAL A 296 14.29 -6.92 2.94
C VAL A 296 14.20 -5.83 1.88
N LEU A 297 13.57 -6.14 0.75
CA LEU A 297 13.17 -5.16 -0.26
C LEU A 297 11.66 -4.91 -0.18
N TYR A 298 11.30 -3.70 0.21
CA TYR A 298 9.91 -3.22 0.34
C TYR A 298 9.37 -2.64 -0.98
N GLN A 299 8.04 -2.50 -1.05
CA GLN A 299 7.31 -1.92 -2.19
C GLN A 299 7.53 -2.67 -3.53
N LYS A 300 7.73 -4.00 -3.50
CA LYS A 300 7.76 -4.84 -4.72
C LYS A 300 6.43 -4.86 -5.48
N THR A 301 5.35 -4.55 -4.79
CA THR A 301 3.98 -4.48 -5.32
C THR A 301 3.26 -3.32 -4.67
N TYR A 302 2.27 -2.74 -5.34
CA TYR A 302 1.42 -1.68 -4.80
C TYR A 302 -0.02 -1.83 -5.28
N SER A 303 -0.99 -1.28 -4.54
CA SER A 303 -2.38 -1.21 -4.99
C SER A 303 -2.52 -0.05 -5.98
N LYS A 304 -2.77 -0.35 -7.25
CA LYS A 304 -2.89 0.67 -8.31
C LYS A 304 -4.07 1.60 -8.06
N ASP A 305 -5.18 1.02 -7.63
CA ASP A 305 -6.44 1.71 -7.40
C ASP A 305 -6.97 1.31 -6.01
N TYR A 306 -7.69 2.22 -5.37
CA TYR A 306 -8.28 2.04 -4.06
C TYR A 306 -9.67 1.40 -4.13
N LEU A 307 -10.38 1.43 -5.27
CA LEU A 307 -11.64 0.70 -5.44
C LEU A 307 -11.38 -0.79 -5.65
N SER A 308 -10.53 -1.12 -6.62
CA SER A 308 -10.29 -2.51 -6.99
C SER A 308 -9.44 -3.28 -5.97
N HIS A 309 -8.69 -2.58 -5.11
CA HIS A 309 -7.71 -3.14 -4.16
C HIS A 309 -6.72 -4.14 -4.79
N LYS A 310 -6.58 -4.11 -6.12
CA LYS A 310 -5.72 -5.06 -6.85
C LYS A 310 -4.27 -4.64 -6.70
N SER A 311 -3.49 -5.52 -6.08
CA SER A 311 -2.04 -5.37 -5.97
C SER A 311 -1.37 -5.72 -7.30
N VAL A 312 -0.63 -4.78 -7.87
CA VAL A 312 0.16 -4.96 -9.09
C VAL A 312 1.65 -4.91 -8.76
N LYS A 313 2.48 -5.51 -9.62
CA LYS A 313 3.94 -5.43 -9.50
C LYS A 313 4.40 -3.97 -9.65
N ASN A 314 5.38 -3.58 -8.85
CA ASN A 314 6.03 -2.28 -8.96
C ASN A 314 7.17 -2.39 -9.97
N ASP A 315 6.85 -2.16 -11.24
CA ASP A 315 7.81 -2.07 -12.35
C ASP A 315 8.30 -0.63 -12.48
N ASP A 316 9.07 -0.18 -11.48
CA ASP A 316 9.68 1.15 -11.40
C ASP A 316 8.67 2.31 -11.53
N VAL A 317 7.53 2.19 -10.86
CA VAL A 317 6.52 3.25 -10.78
C VAL A 317 6.64 4.04 -9.47
N LEU A 318 6.93 3.33 -8.37
CA LEU A 318 7.07 3.91 -7.04
C LEU A 318 8.46 3.58 -6.47
N PRO A 319 8.99 4.42 -5.55
CA PRO A 319 10.23 4.12 -4.86
C PRO A 319 10.18 2.77 -4.15
N GLN A 320 11.29 2.03 -4.19
CA GLN A 320 11.49 0.82 -3.39
C GLN A 320 12.55 1.09 -2.32
N TRP A 321 12.45 0.38 -1.21
CA TRP A 321 13.37 0.53 -0.07
C TRP A 321 14.04 -0.79 0.25
N TYR A 322 15.35 -0.84 0.13
CA TYR A 322 16.17 -1.98 0.50
C TYR A 322 16.80 -1.74 1.87
N TRP A 323 16.62 -2.69 2.79
CA TRP A 323 17.19 -2.64 4.13
C TRP A 323 17.99 -3.89 4.43
N GLU A 324 19.23 -3.71 4.89
CA GLU A 324 20.10 -4.81 5.29
C GLU A 324 19.87 -5.23 6.75
N ASN A 325 20.09 -6.52 7.03
CA ASN A 325 20.11 -7.11 8.38
C ASN A 325 18.90 -6.71 9.25
N VAL A 326 17.69 -6.78 8.67
CA VAL A 326 16.41 -6.49 9.33
C VAL A 326 16.01 -7.57 10.33
N HIS A 327 16.36 -8.82 10.03
CA HIS A 327 16.01 -10.00 10.81
C HIS A 327 17.12 -11.04 10.72
N PRO A 328 17.10 -12.08 11.57
CA PRO A 328 18.14 -13.11 11.57
C PRO A 328 18.29 -13.79 10.20
N ALA A 329 19.51 -13.85 9.69
CA ALA A 329 19.82 -14.54 8.43
C ALA A 329 19.84 -16.06 8.64
N ILE A 330 19.25 -16.81 7.70
CA ILE A 330 19.41 -18.28 7.65
C ILE A 330 20.67 -18.62 6.85
N ILE A 331 20.88 -17.92 5.73
CA ILE A 331 21.97 -18.18 4.79
C ILE A 331 23.03 -17.09 4.90
N LYS A 332 24.30 -17.50 4.84
CA LYS A 332 25.43 -16.56 4.81
C LYS A 332 25.41 -15.73 3.52
N ARG A 333 25.77 -14.45 3.62
CA ARG A 333 25.75 -13.51 2.48
C ARG A 333 26.53 -14.01 1.26
N ASN A 334 27.73 -14.57 1.46
CA ASN A 334 28.56 -15.10 0.36
C ASN A 334 27.87 -16.24 -0.40
N GLN A 335 27.18 -17.14 0.31
CA GLN A 335 26.45 -18.24 -0.30
C GLN A 335 25.24 -17.74 -1.09
N TRP A 336 24.53 -16.75 -0.56
CA TRP A 336 23.40 -16.13 -1.25
C TRP A 336 23.83 -15.40 -2.53
N LEU A 337 24.96 -14.67 -2.48
CA LEU A 337 25.54 -13.98 -3.63
C LEU A 337 25.97 -14.97 -4.73
N LEU A 338 26.64 -16.07 -4.34
CA LEU A 338 26.98 -17.15 -5.27
C LEU A 338 25.73 -17.73 -5.94
N ALA A 339 24.66 -17.94 -5.18
CA ALA A 339 23.39 -18.38 -5.74
C ALA A 339 22.79 -17.36 -6.73
N GLN A 340 22.86 -16.05 -6.46
CA GLN A 340 22.40 -15.04 -7.43
C GLN A 340 23.20 -15.06 -8.72
N GLU A 341 24.53 -15.20 -8.63
CA GLU A 341 25.41 -15.28 -9.79
C GLU A 341 25.07 -16.51 -10.67
N LEU A 342 24.89 -17.68 -10.05
CA LEU A 342 24.49 -18.91 -10.73
C LEU A 342 23.10 -18.80 -11.37
N LEU A 343 22.17 -18.10 -10.71
CA LEU A 343 20.85 -17.82 -11.28
C LEU A 343 20.92 -16.90 -12.51
N GLN A 344 21.80 -15.91 -12.50
CA GLN A 344 21.98 -14.95 -13.60
C GLN A 344 22.63 -15.60 -14.84
N LYS A 345 23.58 -16.52 -14.64
CA LYS A 345 24.24 -17.25 -15.73
C LYS A 345 23.28 -18.10 -16.57
N GLY A 346 22.16 -18.56 -15.99
CA GLY A 346 21.05 -19.22 -16.70
C GLY A 346 21.35 -20.55 -17.42
N LYS A 347 22.61 -20.97 -17.51
CA LYS A 347 23.06 -22.23 -18.13
C LYS A 347 23.27 -23.28 -17.06
N TRP A 348 22.26 -24.13 -16.87
CA TRP A 348 22.32 -25.21 -15.88
C TRP A 348 22.36 -26.53 -16.63
N THR A 349 23.56 -27.08 -16.82
CA THR A 349 23.72 -28.43 -17.36
C THR A 349 23.29 -29.42 -16.28
N LYS A 350 22.43 -30.40 -16.64
CA LYS A 350 22.15 -31.53 -15.75
C LYS A 350 23.49 -32.11 -15.30
N ARG A 351 23.63 -32.37 -13.99
CA ARG A 351 24.71 -33.24 -13.56
C ARG A 351 24.52 -34.56 -14.29
N GLY A 352 25.61 -35.24 -14.66
CA GLY A 352 25.54 -36.67 -14.96
C GLY A 352 24.86 -37.41 -13.80
N ASN A 353 24.49 -38.68 -13.99
CA ASN A 353 23.57 -39.54 -13.20
C ASN A 353 23.77 -39.66 -11.65
N LYS A 354 24.44 -38.74 -10.97
CA LYS A 354 24.64 -38.69 -9.51
C LYS A 354 23.41 -38.09 -8.83
N PRO A 355 22.71 -38.85 -7.96
CA PRO A 355 21.57 -38.35 -7.21
C PRO A 355 22.02 -37.23 -6.24
N ILE A 356 21.14 -36.25 -6.02
CA ILE A 356 21.34 -35.25 -4.96
C ILE A 356 21.25 -35.97 -3.63
N ALA A 357 22.12 -35.62 -2.68
CA ALA A 357 22.00 -36.10 -1.31
C ALA A 357 20.60 -35.78 -0.76
N ALA A 358 19.98 -36.74 -0.07
CA ALA A 358 18.72 -36.48 0.62
C ALA A 358 18.96 -35.57 1.83
N ILE A 359 17.91 -34.89 2.30
CA ILE A 359 17.97 -34.15 3.57
C ILE A 359 18.18 -35.17 4.68
N GLN A 360 19.29 -35.06 5.39
CA GLN A 360 19.64 -35.97 6.49
C GLN A 360 18.70 -35.83 7.69
N LYS A 361 18.09 -34.65 7.87
CA LYS A 361 17.18 -34.29 8.96
C LYS A 361 15.75 -34.13 8.44
N LYS A 362 14.99 -35.23 8.35
CA LYS A 362 13.60 -35.25 7.82
C LYS A 362 12.54 -34.62 8.73
N PHE A 363 12.89 -33.65 9.57
CA PHE A 363 11.92 -33.09 10.51
C PHE A 363 11.04 -32.06 9.81
N THR A 364 9.90 -32.49 9.27
CA THR A 364 8.81 -31.55 8.94
C THR A 364 7.98 -31.25 10.19
N VAL A 365 8.63 -30.78 11.25
CA VAL A 365 7.91 -30.17 12.36
C VAL A 365 7.38 -28.84 11.83
N SER A 366 6.09 -28.81 11.53
CA SER A 366 5.45 -27.59 11.07
C SER A 366 4.84 -26.87 12.27
N ARG A 367 5.47 -25.78 12.72
CA ARG A 367 4.82 -24.87 13.66
C ARG A 367 3.71 -24.11 12.91
N VAL A 368 2.50 -24.12 13.45
CA VAL A 368 1.37 -23.41 12.86
C VAL A 368 1.62 -21.91 12.95
N LYS A 369 1.71 -21.25 11.79
CA LYS A 369 2.08 -19.82 11.69
C LYS A 369 0.91 -18.85 11.80
N SER A 370 -0.34 -19.32 11.70
CA SER A 370 -1.54 -18.46 11.66
C SER A 370 -2.80 -19.18 12.15
N GLY A 371 -3.80 -18.41 12.58
CA GLY A 371 -5.09 -18.93 13.04
C GLY A 371 -5.12 -19.23 14.55
N ALA A 372 -6.20 -19.88 15.00
CA ALA A 372 -6.42 -20.18 16.43
C ALA A 372 -5.34 -21.08 17.03
N LEU A 373 -4.73 -21.94 16.21
CA LEU A 373 -3.64 -22.85 16.61
C LEU A 373 -2.25 -22.25 16.38
N ARG A 374 -2.12 -20.93 16.17
CA ARG A 374 -0.81 -20.29 15.99
C ARG A 374 0.12 -20.59 17.17
N GLY A 375 1.33 -21.04 16.87
CA GLY A 375 2.36 -21.36 17.86
C GLY A 375 2.41 -22.82 18.28
N PHE A 376 1.39 -23.63 17.96
CA PHE A 376 1.40 -25.07 18.18
C PHE A 376 2.26 -25.79 17.14
N PHE A 377 2.86 -26.92 17.53
CA PHE A 377 3.59 -27.80 16.64
C PHE A 377 2.69 -28.95 16.17
N ILE A 378 2.77 -29.28 14.88
CA ILE A 378 2.12 -30.46 14.33
C ILE A 378 3.09 -31.64 14.47
N LEU A 379 2.63 -32.67 15.17
CA LEU A 379 3.29 -33.97 15.26
C LEU A 379 2.72 -34.89 14.19
N ASP A 380 3.59 -35.52 13.41
CA ASP A 380 3.17 -36.59 12.51
C ASP A 380 3.22 -37.92 13.27
N MET A 381 2.11 -38.66 13.23
CA MET A 381 1.99 -39.96 13.90
C MET A 381 2.88 -41.02 13.25
N ALA A 382 3.32 -40.81 12.00
CA ALA A 382 4.20 -41.72 11.28
C ALA A 382 5.68 -41.63 11.70
N TRP A 383 6.08 -40.68 12.56
CA TRP A 383 7.47 -40.55 13.00
C TRP A 383 7.96 -41.73 13.83
N SER A 384 9.20 -42.15 13.56
CA SER A 384 9.97 -43.10 14.37
C SER A 384 10.33 -42.53 15.75
N ASN A 385 10.75 -43.40 16.68
CA ASN A 385 11.15 -42.98 18.02
C ASN A 385 12.36 -42.04 18.01
N ASP A 386 13.36 -42.31 17.17
CA ASP A 386 14.54 -41.44 17.04
C ASP A 386 14.17 -40.04 16.53
N GLU A 387 13.24 -39.95 15.57
CA GLU A 387 12.75 -38.68 15.04
C GLU A 387 12.00 -37.87 16.10
N ARG A 388 11.21 -38.54 16.95
CA ARG A 388 10.50 -37.90 18.07
C ARG A 388 11.45 -37.42 19.16
N ASP A 389 12.49 -38.19 19.49
CA ASP A 389 13.48 -37.80 20.50
C ASP A 389 14.35 -36.62 20.03
N GLN A 390 14.74 -36.62 18.75
CA GLN A 390 15.41 -35.47 18.15
C GLN A 390 14.51 -34.24 18.11
N PHE A 391 13.21 -34.41 17.81
CA PHE A 391 12.24 -33.32 17.89
C PHE A 391 12.13 -32.72 19.30
N ILE A 392 12.01 -33.55 20.34
CA ILE A 392 11.94 -33.09 21.73
C ILE A 392 13.22 -32.35 22.11
N LYS A 393 14.40 -32.83 21.70
CA LYS A 393 15.68 -32.11 21.90
C LYS A 393 15.67 -30.72 21.24
N ILE A 394 15.13 -30.61 20.02
CA ILE A 394 15.02 -29.33 19.32
C ILE A 394 14.06 -28.39 20.07
N ILE A 395 12.85 -28.84 20.47
CA ILE A 395 11.95 -27.99 21.29
C ILE A 395 12.65 -27.53 22.56
N ASN A 396 13.32 -28.45 23.26
CA ASN A 396 13.99 -28.10 24.52
C ASN A 396 15.10 -27.08 24.29
N SER A 397 15.89 -27.19 23.22
CA SER A 397 16.89 -26.16 22.85
C SER A 397 16.25 -24.81 22.52
N ILE A 398 15.06 -24.80 21.92
CA ILE A 398 14.31 -23.57 21.60
C ILE A 398 13.78 -22.93 22.90
N ASN A 399 13.29 -23.74 23.85
CA ASN A 399 12.78 -23.27 25.13
C ASN A 399 13.90 -22.83 26.07
N GLU A 400 15.07 -23.50 26.07
CA GLU A 400 16.25 -23.08 26.84
C GLU A 400 16.79 -21.72 26.36
N LEU A 401 16.68 -21.42 25.06
CA LEU A 401 16.96 -20.09 24.52
C LEU A 401 15.92 -19.03 24.93
N GLU A 402 14.73 -19.44 25.39
CA GLU A 402 13.71 -18.55 25.96
C GLU A 402 13.83 -18.39 27.49
N GLU A 403 14.52 -19.32 28.18
CA GLU A 403 14.73 -19.31 29.64
C GLU A 403 16.07 -18.71 30.08
N ALA A 404 16.99 -18.37 29.17
CA ALA A 404 18.24 -17.69 29.54
C ALA A 404 17.93 -16.38 30.30
N PRO A 405 18.28 -16.26 31.60
CA PRO A 405 18.06 -15.05 32.34
C PRO A 405 18.89 -13.94 31.70
N THR A 406 18.29 -12.76 31.58
CA THR A 406 19.02 -11.51 31.42
C THR A 406 19.88 -11.35 32.69
N GLU A 407 21.03 -12.00 32.75
CA GLU A 407 21.98 -11.74 33.83
C GLU A 407 22.48 -10.30 33.68
N GLU A 408 22.15 -9.54 34.72
CA GLU A 408 22.71 -8.27 35.14
C GLU A 408 24.13 -8.03 34.60
N ARG A 409 24.24 -7.15 33.59
CA ARG A 409 25.46 -6.36 33.45
C ARG A 409 25.35 -5.18 34.40
N LYS A 410 25.90 -5.38 35.59
CA LYS A 410 26.35 -4.33 36.50
C LYS A 410 27.28 -3.36 35.81
#